data_AF-A0A958H8F4-F1
#
_entry.id   AF-A0A958H8F4-F1
#
_cell.length_a   1.000
_cell.length_b   1.000
_cell.length_c   1.000
_cell.angle_alpha   90.00
_cell.angle_beta   90.00
_cell.angle_gamma   90.00
#
_symmetry.space_group_name_H-M   'P 1'
#
loop_
_entity.id
_entity.type
_entity.pdbx_description
1 polymer ?
#
loop_
_entity_poly.entity_id
_entity_poly.type
_entity_poly.pdbx_seq_one_letter_code
_entity_poly.pdbx_strand_id
1 'polypeptide(L)'
;TEFEAITLERGVTHDKEFEQWANKVWNYGSGLGSEVSLSDFRKDLIVEVYNEAGQLAIAYKVYRAWVSEFQAQADLDGNANAVLIQTIKLENEGWERDYEVSEPSEPKYTEPAG
;
A
#
# COMPACT_ATOMS: atom_id res chain seq x y z
N THR A 1 17.15 6.48 -13.34
CA THR A 1 15.76 6.10 -13.63
C THR A 1 14.96 6.55 -12.43
N GLU A 2 13.88 7.29 -12.65
CA GLU A 2 12.99 7.78 -11.59
C GLU A 2 11.73 6.92 -11.61
N PHE A 3 11.27 6.49 -10.45
CA PHE A 3 10.05 5.69 -10.32
C PHE A 3 8.99 6.56 -9.66
N GLU A 4 7.78 6.51 -10.21
CA GLU A 4 6.65 7.23 -9.63
C GLU A 4 6.29 6.65 -8.26
N ALA A 5 5.88 7.55 -7.37
CA ALA A 5 5.46 7.17 -6.03
C ALA A 5 4.12 6.43 -6.06
N ILE A 6 3.95 5.48 -5.14
CA ILE A 6 2.72 4.73 -4.94
C ILE A 6 2.01 5.29 -3.71
N THR A 7 0.80 5.79 -3.88
CA THR A 7 -0.04 6.25 -2.77
C THR A 7 -0.98 5.13 -2.33
N LEU A 8 -0.96 4.78 -1.05
CA LEU A 8 -1.92 3.85 -0.45
C LEU A 8 -2.79 4.59 0.56
N GLU A 9 -4.10 4.38 0.45
CA GLU A 9 -5.09 4.96 1.34
C GLU A 9 -5.91 3.86 2.00
N ARG A 10 -6.14 4.00 3.31
CA ARG A 10 -7.00 3.07 4.07
C ARG A 10 -7.87 3.82 5.06
N GLY A 11 -9.01 3.24 5.42
CA GLY A 11 -9.76 3.71 6.59
C GLY A 11 -8.91 3.58 7.86
N VAL A 12 -9.06 4.52 8.80
CA VAL A 12 -8.41 4.41 10.12
C VAL A 12 -8.96 3.18 10.84
N THR A 13 -8.07 2.29 11.25
CA THR A 13 -8.39 1.10 12.04
C THR A 13 -7.48 1.06 13.28
N HIS A 14 -7.69 0.07 14.17
CA HIS A 14 -6.79 -0.16 15.30
C HIS A 14 -5.46 -0.82 14.87
N ASP A 15 -5.34 -1.20 13.60
CA ASP A 15 -4.11 -1.76 13.04
C ASP A 15 -3.02 -0.69 12.95
N LYS A 16 -1.85 -0.99 13.50
CA LYS A 16 -0.74 -0.02 13.63
C LYS A 16 0.31 -0.16 12.53
N GLU A 17 0.12 -0.99 11.51
CA GLU A 17 1.19 -1.30 10.55
C GLU A 17 1.69 -0.08 9.78
N PHE A 18 0.79 0.80 9.31
CA PHE A 18 1.18 2.01 8.57
C PHE A 18 1.99 2.95 9.47
N GLU A 19 1.55 3.14 10.71
CA GLU A 19 2.25 3.97 11.70
C GLU A 19 3.62 3.39 12.08
N GLN A 20 3.69 2.08 12.30
CA GLN A 20 4.94 1.39 12.64
C GLN A 20 5.94 1.47 11.49
N TRP A 21 5.50 1.33 10.25
CA TRP A 21 6.39 1.44 9.10
C TRP A 21 6.85 2.88 8.86
N ALA A 22 5.95 3.86 8.93
CA ALA A 22 6.32 5.28 8.83
C ALA A 22 7.37 5.69 9.88
N ASN A 23 7.18 5.26 11.14
CA ASN A 23 8.12 5.53 12.23
C ASN A 23 9.50 4.87 12.06
N LYS A 24 9.63 3.83 11.22
CA LYS A 24 10.94 3.22 10.89
C LYS A 24 11.75 4.06 9.90
N VAL A 25 11.09 4.80 9.02
CA VAL A 25 11.75 5.67 8.05
C VAL A 25 12.24 6.96 8.71
N TRP A 26 11.47 7.49 9.67
CA TRP A 26 11.88 8.64 10.46
C TRP A 26 11.39 8.54 11.90
N ASN A 27 12.31 8.29 12.83
CA ASN A 27 12.02 8.19 14.25
C ASN A 27 12.37 9.51 14.97
N TYR A 28 11.35 10.34 15.19
CA TYR A 28 11.48 11.62 15.89
C TYR A 28 11.96 11.42 17.34
N GLY A 29 13.10 12.01 17.70
CA GLY A 29 13.67 11.93 19.06
C GLY A 29 14.70 10.81 19.27
N SER A 30 15.00 10.02 18.23
CA SER A 30 16.15 9.12 18.22
C SER A 30 17.40 9.97 17.99
N GLY A 31 18.43 9.84 18.84
CA GLY A 31 19.62 10.69 18.79
C GLY A 31 20.27 10.74 17.41
N LEU A 32 21.03 11.82 17.15
CA LEU A 32 21.74 12.08 15.89
C LEU A 32 22.37 10.80 15.30
N GLY A 33 21.91 10.39 14.12
CA GLY A 33 22.40 9.18 13.43
C GLY A 33 21.63 7.88 13.71
N SER A 34 20.55 7.93 14.48
CA SER A 34 19.60 6.82 14.71
C SER A 34 18.18 7.13 14.21
N GLU A 35 18.01 8.22 13.44
CA GLU A 35 16.69 8.70 12.98
C GLU A 35 16.05 7.79 11.93
N VAL A 36 16.81 6.89 11.29
CA VAL A 36 16.32 5.94 10.28
C VAL A 36 16.75 4.53 10.67
N SER A 37 15.81 3.58 10.66
CA SER A 37 16.16 2.17 10.82
C SER A 37 16.81 1.63 9.54
N LEU A 38 18.11 1.88 9.38
CA LEU A 38 18.88 1.56 8.17
C LEU A 38 18.81 0.07 7.76
N SER A 39 18.50 -0.83 8.70
CA SER A 39 18.43 -2.27 8.44
C SER A 39 17.11 -2.73 7.82
N ASP A 40 15.98 -2.06 8.06
CA ASP A 40 14.65 -2.62 7.74
C ASP A 40 13.57 -1.60 7.36
N PHE A 41 13.93 -0.34 7.09
CA PHE A 41 12.96 0.67 6.66
C PHE A 41 12.42 0.41 5.23
N ARG A 42 13.20 -0.26 4.39
CA ARG A 42 12.81 -0.67 3.04
C ARG A 42 12.14 -2.04 3.04
N LYS A 43 11.09 -2.20 2.25
CA LYS A 43 10.35 -3.45 2.10
C LYS A 43 10.04 -3.74 0.64
N ASP A 44 10.06 -5.00 0.26
CA ASP A 44 9.48 -5.44 -1.00
C ASP A 44 7.97 -5.66 -0.81
N LEU A 45 7.18 -5.26 -1.79
CA LEU A 45 5.72 -5.31 -1.75
C LEU A 45 5.20 -6.07 -2.98
N ILE A 46 4.05 -6.72 -2.82
CA ILE A 46 3.27 -7.25 -3.94
C ILE A 46 1.95 -6.51 -3.95
N VAL A 47 1.63 -5.88 -5.08
CA VAL A 47 0.34 -5.24 -5.33
C VAL A 47 -0.49 -6.19 -6.18
N GLU A 48 -1.50 -6.78 -5.58
CA GLU A 48 -2.41 -7.72 -6.24
C GLU A 48 -3.72 -7.03 -6.64
N VAL A 49 -4.10 -7.20 -7.90
CA VAL A 49 -5.36 -6.70 -8.46
C VAL A 49 -6.27 -7.89 -8.70
N TYR A 50 -7.43 -7.88 -8.06
CA TYR A 50 -8.45 -8.92 -8.16
C TYR A 50 -9.61 -8.47 -9.05
N ASN A 51 -10.22 -9.39 -9.78
CA ASN A 51 -11.46 -9.13 -10.52
C ASN A 51 -12.69 -9.14 -9.57
N GLU A 52 -13.88 -8.85 -10.11
CA GLU A 52 -15.13 -8.82 -9.33
C GLU A 52 -15.50 -10.18 -8.72
N ALA A 53 -14.97 -11.28 -9.25
CA ALA A 53 -15.14 -12.63 -8.73
C ALA A 53 -14.11 -12.98 -7.64
N GLY A 54 -13.22 -12.07 -7.25
CA GLY A 54 -12.17 -12.30 -6.27
C GLY A 54 -11.03 -13.18 -6.77
N GLN A 55 -10.84 -13.28 -8.09
CA GLN A 55 -9.70 -14.00 -8.69
C GLN A 55 -8.56 -13.02 -8.97
N LEU A 56 -7.32 -13.43 -8.68
CA LEU A 56 -6.13 -12.65 -8.98
C LEU A 56 -6.00 -12.46 -10.48
N ALA A 57 -6.07 -11.21 -10.94
CA ALA A 57 -6.01 -10.85 -12.36
C ALA A 57 -4.62 -10.36 -12.76
N ILE A 58 -3.99 -9.54 -11.91
CA ILE A 58 -2.68 -8.94 -12.15
C ILE A 58 -1.95 -8.83 -10.81
N ALA A 59 -0.63 -9.07 -10.80
CA ALA A 59 0.21 -8.70 -9.68
C ALA A 59 1.41 -7.86 -10.13
N TYR A 60 1.85 -6.95 -9.28
CA TYR A 60 3.07 -6.17 -9.44
C TYR A 60 3.99 -6.39 -8.24
N LYS A 61 5.27 -6.67 -8.50
CA LYS A 61 6.32 -6.72 -7.49
C LYS A 61 6.97 -5.35 -7.43
N VAL A 62 6.93 -4.70 -6.27
CA VAL A 62 7.55 -3.39 -6.02
C VAL A 62 8.73 -3.62 -5.10
N TYR A 63 9.90 -3.15 -5.51
CA TYR A 63 11.15 -3.43 -4.85
C TYR A 63 11.62 -2.28 -3.99
N ARG A 64 12.09 -2.64 -2.79
CA ARG A 64 12.80 -1.76 -1.86
C ARG A 64 12.03 -0.47 -1.60
N ALA A 65 10.72 -0.55 -1.39
CA ALA A 65 9.87 0.60 -1.14
C ALA A 65 10.01 1.14 0.28
N TRP A 66 9.82 2.44 0.48
CA TRP A 66 9.78 3.09 1.79
C TRP A 66 8.73 4.21 1.84
N VAL A 67 8.21 4.47 3.04
CA VAL A 67 7.27 5.56 3.29
C VAL A 67 8.00 6.90 3.20
N SER A 68 7.64 7.75 2.23
CA SER A 68 8.13 9.13 2.13
C SER A 68 7.22 10.15 2.79
N GLU A 69 5.93 9.83 2.91
CA GLU A 69 4.92 10.69 3.52
C GLU A 69 3.89 9.85 4.26
N PHE A 70 3.49 10.29 5.45
CA PHE A 70 2.42 9.66 6.22
C PHE A 70 1.47 10.72 6.76
N GLN A 71 0.21 10.61 6.37
CA GLN A 71 -0.89 11.39 6.92
C GLN A 71 -1.72 10.48 7.83
N ALA A 72 -1.57 10.69 9.15
CA ALA A 72 -2.23 9.89 10.17
C ALA A 72 -3.75 10.09 10.23
N GLN A 73 -4.23 11.27 9.84
CA GLN A 73 -5.63 11.64 9.92
C GLN A 73 -5.99 12.68 8.83
N ALA A 74 -7.15 12.50 8.19
CA ALA A 74 -7.76 13.52 7.34
C ALA A 74 -8.21 14.74 8.17
N ASP A 75 -8.41 15.90 7.52
CA ASP A 75 -8.87 17.12 8.19
C ASP A 75 -10.16 16.88 8.99
N LEU A 76 -10.10 17.23 10.28
CA LEU A 76 -11.22 17.10 11.20
C LEU A 76 -12.19 18.29 11.03
N ASP A 77 -13.12 18.18 10.08
CA ASP A 77 -14.25 19.10 9.98
C ASP A 77 -15.48 18.53 10.72
N GLY A 78 -15.83 19.16 11.84
CA GLY A 78 -16.97 18.78 12.67
C GLY A 78 -18.35 19.00 12.03
N ASN A 79 -18.42 19.59 10.84
CA ASN A 79 -19.66 19.75 10.08
C ASN A 79 -19.85 18.72 8.97
N ALA A 80 -18.87 17.85 8.73
CA ALA A 80 -18.91 16.83 7.67
C ALA A 80 -19.05 15.41 8.26
N ASN A 81 -19.77 14.54 7.56
CA ASN A 81 -19.74 13.10 7.81
C ASN A 81 -18.43 12.51 7.25
N ALA A 82 -17.29 12.95 7.79
CA ALA A 82 -15.99 12.55 7.31
C ALA A 82 -15.62 11.15 7.83
N VAL A 83 -15.27 10.25 6.90
CA VAL A 83 -14.60 9.00 7.24
C VAL A 83 -13.11 9.30 7.38
N LEU A 84 -12.50 8.86 8.48
CA LEU A 84 -11.06 9.05 8.68
C LEU A 84 -10.28 8.13 7.74
N ILE A 85 -9.48 8.74 6.86
CA ILE A 85 -8.57 8.05 5.95
C ILE A 85 -7.13 8.33 6.39
N GLN A 86 -6.33 7.26 6.43
CA GLN A 86 -4.88 7.29 6.53
C GLN A 86 -4.28 7.17 5.14
N THR A 87 -3.29 8.01 4.84
CA THR A 87 -2.58 8.01 3.57
C THR A 87 -1.10 7.81 3.80
N ILE A 88 -0.49 6.87 3.06
CA ILE A 88 0.97 6.72 2.96
C ILE A 88 1.40 6.91 1.51
N LYS A 89 2.48 7.65 1.32
CA LYS A 89 3.18 7.74 0.04
C LYS A 89 4.43 6.89 0.09
N LEU A 90 4.62 6.03 -0.90
CA LEU A 90 5.73 5.11 -1.01
C LEU A 90 6.62 5.48 -2.20
N GLU A 91 7.90 5.68 -1.94
CA GLU A 91 8.92 5.70 -2.98
C GLU A 91 9.48 4.29 -3.16
N ASN A 92 10.00 3.98 -4.35
CA ASN A 92 10.51 2.66 -4.69
C ASN A 92 11.74 2.72 -5.61
N GLU A 93 12.53 1.65 -5.61
CA GLU A 93 13.71 1.51 -6.50
C GLU A 93 13.40 0.68 -7.75
N GLY A 94 12.13 0.36 -7.98
CA GLY A 94 11.68 -0.33 -9.17
C GLY A 94 10.43 -1.15 -8.94
N TRP A 95 9.78 -1.50 -10.03
CA TRP A 95 8.66 -2.43 -10.05
C TRP A 95 8.70 -3.28 -11.31
N GLU A 96 8.10 -4.45 -11.22
CA GLU A 96 7.83 -5.29 -12.38
C GLU A 96 6.45 -5.92 -12.29
N ARG A 97 5.85 -6.20 -13.45
CA ARG A 97 4.63 -7.02 -13.51
C ARG A 97 5.02 -8.47 -13.28
N ASP A 98 4.26 -9.17 -12.46
CA ASP A 98 4.40 -10.60 -12.31
C ASP A 98 3.80 -11.32 -13.53
N TYR A 99 4.67 -11.86 -14.38
CA TYR A 99 4.26 -12.60 -15.58
C TYR A 99 3.79 -14.03 -15.28
N GLU A 100 3.98 -14.51 -14.05
CA GLU A 100 3.43 -15.80 -13.61
C GLU A 100 1.91 -15.71 -13.37
N VAL A 101 1.37 -14.49 -13.21
CA VAL A 101 -0.06 -14.24 -13.06
C VAL A 101 -0.71 -14.11 -14.44
N SER A 102 -1.38 -15.19 -14.88
CA SER A 102 -2.20 -15.20 -16.09
C SER A 102 -3.62 -14.69 -15.83
N GLU A 103 -4.23 -14.08 -16.84
CA GLU A 103 -5.63 -13.63 -16.77
C GLU A 103 -6.59 -14.79 -16.43
N PRO A 104 -7.39 -14.69 -15.36
CA PRO A 104 -8.31 -15.74 -14.96
C PRO A 104 -9.52 -15.78 -15.89
N SER A 105 -10.05 -16.98 -16.15
CA SER A 105 -11.29 -17.14 -16.90
C SER A 105 -12.48 -16.64 -16.08
N GLU A 106 -13.31 -15.79 -16.68
CA GLU A 106 -14.55 -15.31 -16.06
C GLU A 106 -15.50 -16.46 -15.71
N PRO A 107 -16.15 -16.43 -14.53
CA PRO A 107 -17.18 -17.39 -14.19
C PRO A 107 -18.38 -17.19 -15.12
N LYS A 108 -18.82 -18.27 -15.77
CA LYS A 108 -20.02 -18.30 -16.62
C LYS A 108 -21.11 -19.11 -15.93
N TYR A 109 -22.31 -18.52 -15.84
CA TYR A 109 -23.50 -19.19 -15.33
C TYR A 109 -24.48 -19.41 -16.48
N THR A 110 -25.12 -20.57 -16.53
CA THR A 110 -26.21 -20.87 -17.48
C THR A 110 -27.44 -21.22 -16.63
N GLU A 111 -28.29 -20.24 -16.33
CA GLU A 111 -29.40 -20.39 -15.38
C GLU A 111 -30.74 -19.89 -15.94
N PRO A 112 -31.81 -20.72 -15.98
CA PRO A 112 -31.74 -22.18 -15.84
C PRO A 112 -31.03 -22.80 -17.04
N ALA A 113 -30.22 -23.83 -16.81
CA ALA A 113 -29.75 -24.68 -17.89
C ALA A 113 -30.97 -25.30 -18.60
N GLY A 114 -31.11 -25.04 -19.90
CA GLY A 114 -32.20 -25.58 -20.73
C GLY A 114 -32.17 -27.09 -20.88
#